data_AF-A0A949E5P7-F1
#
_entry.id   AF-A0A949E5P7-F1
#
_cell.length_a   1.000
_cell.length_b   1.000
_cell.length_c   1.000
_cell.angle_alpha   90.00
_cell.angle_beta   90.00
_cell.angle_gamma   90.00
#
_symmetry.space_group_name_H-M   'P 1'
#
loop_
_entity.id
_entity.type
_entity.pdbx_description
1 polymer ?
#
loop_
_entity_poly.entity_id
_entity_poly.type
_entity_poly.pdbx_seq_one_letter_code
_entity_poly.pdbx_strand_id
1 'polypeptide(L)' 'MAVLYFGHKEPRVSSSERKRELRRRRHRRKKISILARKLEKATVSERTMIAGKLRALTPGGNIIAERWELEKR' A
#
# COMPACT_ATOMS: atom_id res chain seq x y z
N MET A 1 7.48 18.09 -19.89
CA MET A 1 7.85 17.00 -18.96
C MET A 1 7.18 17.24 -17.62
N ALA A 2 5.94 16.76 -17.45
CA ALA A 2 5.14 16.98 -16.25
C ALA A 2 5.54 15.97 -15.16
N VAL A 3 6.41 16.39 -14.25
CA VAL A 3 6.73 15.62 -13.06
C VAL A 3 5.48 15.64 -12.17
N LEU A 4 4.80 14.50 -12.10
CA LEU A 4 3.69 14.25 -11.19
C LEU A 4 4.21 14.37 -9.75
N TYR A 5 4.05 15.55 -9.15
CA TYR A 5 4.31 15.80 -7.73
C TYR A 5 3.38 14.91 -6.89
N PHE A 6 3.88 13.74 -6.50
CA PHE A 6 3.33 12.93 -5.43
C PHE A 6 3.28 13.80 -4.16
N GLY A 7 2.09 14.19 -3.75
CA GLY A 7 1.87 15.06 -2.60
C GLY A 7 2.52 14.52 -1.32
N HIS A 8 3.69 15.08 -0.97
CA HIS A 8 4.31 14.92 0.33
C HIS A 8 3.51 15.73 1.35
N LYS A 9 2.54 15.07 2.00
CA LYS A 9 1.82 15.66 3.15
C LYS A 9 2.83 15.91 4.27
N GLU A 10 3.03 17.18 4.63
CA GLU A 10 3.88 17.57 5.75
C GLU A 10 3.50 16.84 7.04
N PRO A 11 4.48 16.41 7.86
CA PRO A 11 4.21 15.77 9.13
C PRO A 11 3.60 16.79 10.08
N ARG A 12 2.27 16.76 10.26
CA ARG A 12 1.62 17.49 11.35
C ARG A 12 2.23 17.05 12.69
N VAL A 13 3.03 17.94 13.27
CA VAL A 13 3.73 17.78 14.55
C VAL A 13 2.71 17.96 15.67
N SER A 14 2.12 16.86 16.14
CA SER A 14 1.40 16.86 17.42
C SER A 14 1.51 15.50 18.15
N SER A 15 2.39 15.55 19.16
CA SER A 15 2.48 14.78 20.41
C SER A 15 2.04 13.29 20.46
N SER A 16 3.05 12.46 20.71
CA SER A 16 3.08 11.00 20.97
C SER A 16 3.34 10.08 19.77
N GLU A 17 4.52 9.46 19.77
CA GLU A 17 4.94 8.42 18.80
C GLU A 17 3.94 7.26 18.74
N ARG A 18 3.25 6.96 19.84
CA ARG A 18 2.14 5.99 19.88
C ARG A 18 1.01 6.39 18.93
N LYS A 19 0.55 7.64 18.95
CA LYS A 19 -0.51 8.12 18.05
C LYS A 19 -0.04 8.10 16.59
N ARG A 20 1.21 8.45 16.34
CA ARG A 20 1.83 8.41 15.00
C ARG A 20 1.88 6.98 14.45
N GLU A 21 2.30 6.01 15.26
CA GLU A 21 2.32 4.60 14.86
C GLU A 21 0.90 4.05 14.64
N LEU A 22 -0.07 4.40 15.49
CA LEU A 22 -1.48 4.04 15.27
C LEU A 22 -2.02 4.61 13.94
N ARG A 23 -1.68 5.85 13.60
CA ARG A 23 -2.04 6.46 12.30
C ARG A 23 -1.39 5.71 11.13
N ARG A 24 -0.10 5.36 11.22
CA ARG A 24 0.58 4.56 10.20
C ARG A 24 -0.07 3.19 10.03
N ARG A 25 -0.39 2.49 11.13
CA ARG A 25 -1.12 1.22 11.11
C ARG A 25 -2.48 1.33 10.42
N ARG A 26 -3.28 2.33 10.79
CA ARG A 26 -4.59 2.59 10.17
C ARG A 26 -4.46 2.89 8.68
N HIS A 27 -3.46 3.70 8.29
CA HIS A 27 -3.20 4.03 6.89
C HIS A 27 -2.79 2.79 6.07
N ARG A 28 -1.91 1.95 6.63
CA ARG A 28 -1.52 0.67 6.00
C ARG A 28 -2.74 -0.23 5.81
N ARG A 29 -3.57 -0.42 6.84
CA ARG A 29 -4.82 -1.20 6.74
C ARG A 29 -5.75 -0.67 5.65
N LYS A 30 -5.98 0.64 5.59
CA LYS A 30 -6.83 1.27 4.57
C LYS A 30 -6.28 1.04 3.17
N LYS A 31 -4.97 1.21 2.96
CA LYS A 31 -4.34 0.98 1.66
C LYS A 31 -4.44 -0.49 1.22
N ILE A 32 -4.21 -1.44 2.12
CA ILE A 32 -4.35 -2.87 1.82
C ILE A 32 -5.79 -3.20 1.42
N SER A 33 -6.79 -2.72 2.17
CA SER A 33 -8.21 -2.90 1.82
C SER A 33 -8.57 -2.35 0.43
N ILE A 34 -8.05 -1.16 0.08
CA ILE A 34 -8.27 -0.58 -1.25
C ILE A 34 -7.63 -1.45 -2.35
N LEU A 35 -6.43 -1.99 -2.12
CA LEU A 35 -5.76 -2.86 -3.07
C LEU A 35 -6.51 -4.20 -3.23
N ALA A 36 -7.03 -4.77 -2.15
CA ALA A 36 -7.87 -5.97 -2.19
C ALA A 36 -9.14 -5.75 -3.04
N ARG A 37 -9.84 -4.64 -2.83
CA ARG A 37 -11.02 -4.31 -3.66
C ARG A 37 -10.68 -4.10 -5.14
N LYS A 38 -9.50 -3.55 -5.43
CA LYS A 38 -9.03 -3.40 -6.81
C LYS A 38 -8.69 -4.75 -7.44
N LEU A 39 -8.22 -5.71 -6.64
CA LEU A 39 -7.83 -7.04 -7.11
C LEU A 39 -9.01 -7.80 -7.76
N GLU A 40 -10.22 -7.63 -7.22
CA GLU A 40 -11.45 -8.26 -7.75
C GLU A 40 -11.70 -7.98 -9.23
N LYS A 41 -11.30 -6.80 -9.72
CA LYS A 41 -11.48 -6.36 -11.11
C LYS A 41 -10.15 -6.25 -11.88
N ALA A 42 -9.03 -6.60 -11.25
CA ALA A 42 -7.72 -6.35 -11.78
C ALA A 42 -7.36 -7.34 -12.90
N THR A 43 -6.90 -6.79 -14.02
CA THR A 43 -6.25 -7.54 -15.10
C THR A 43 -4.89 -8.08 -14.66
N VAL A 44 -4.32 -9.04 -15.40
CA VAL A 44 -3.02 -9.68 -15.06
C VAL A 44 -1.88 -8.65 -14.89
N SER A 45 -1.86 -7.60 -15.72
CA SER A 45 -0.89 -6.51 -15.61
C SER A 45 -1.07 -5.71 -14.32
N GLU A 46 -2.31 -5.41 -13.94
CA GLU A 46 -2.63 -4.68 -12.72
C GLU A 46 -2.32 -5.48 -11.45
N ARG A 47 -2.49 -6.81 -11.48
CA ARG A 47 -2.08 -7.70 -10.38
C ARG A 47 -0.58 -7.58 -10.08
N THR A 48 0.25 -7.54 -11.13
CA THR A 48 1.70 -7.33 -11.02
C THR A 48 2.01 -5.96 -10.39
N MET A 49 1.31 -4.90 -10.83
CA MET A 49 1.46 -3.57 -10.23
C MET A 49 1.00 -3.52 -8.77
N ILE A 50 -0.06 -4.24 -8.40
CA ILE A 50 -0.56 -4.33 -7.02
C ILE A 50 0.46 -5.05 -6.13
N ALA A 51 1.07 -6.14 -6.62
CA ALA A 51 2.14 -6.84 -5.91
C ALA A 51 3.29 -5.87 -5.59
N GLY A 52 3.79 -5.12 -6.59
CA GLY A 52 4.83 -4.11 -6.37
C GLY A 52 4.45 -3.04 -5.33
N LYS A 53 3.18 -2.57 -5.36
CA LYS A 53 2.67 -1.61 -4.37
C LYS A 53 2.59 -2.19 -2.95
N LEU A 54 2.28 -3.48 -2.80
CA LEU A 54 2.26 -4.15 -1.50
C LEU A 54 3.66 -4.25 -0.90
N ARG A 55 4.66 -4.62 -1.72
CA ARG A 55 6.08 -4.72 -1.30
C ARG A 55 6.61 -3.37 -0.82
N ALA A 56 6.27 -2.28 -1.51
CA ALA A 56 6.68 -0.93 -1.11
C ALA A 56 5.92 -0.39 0.12
N LEU A 57 4.73 -0.91 0.42
CA LEU A 57 3.89 -0.41 1.52
C LEU A 57 4.35 -0.91 2.89
N THR A 58 4.87 -2.13 2.95
CA THR A 58 5.34 -2.77 4.18
C THR A 58 6.45 -3.77 3.88
N PRO A 59 7.44 -3.93 4.78
CA PRO A 59 8.44 -4.98 4.67
C PRO A 59 7.82 -6.39 4.54
N GLY A 60 6.72 -6.66 5.26
CA GLY A 60 5.94 -7.90 5.14
C GLY A 60 5.00 -7.95 3.91
N GLY A 61 5.15 -7.04 2.95
CA GLY A 61 4.32 -6.96 1.75
C GLY A 61 4.47 -8.17 0.83
N ASN A 62 5.64 -8.83 0.84
CA ASN A 62 5.89 -10.05 0.09
C ASN A 62 4.94 -11.18 0.51
N ILE A 63 4.80 -11.41 1.82
CA ILE A 63 3.92 -12.45 2.39
C ILE A 63 2.46 -12.19 2.01
N ILE A 64 2.04 -10.92 1.97
CA ILE A 64 0.67 -10.56 1.59
C ILE A 64 0.46 -10.80 0.08
N ALA A 65 1.43 -10.46 -0.75
CA ALA A 65 1.36 -10.68 -2.20
C ALA A 65 1.33 -12.18 -2.54
N GLU A 66 2.11 -13.00 -1.84
CA GLU A 66 2.12 -14.46 -1.95
C GLU A 66 0.78 -15.07 -1.50
N ARG A 67 0.26 -14.66 -0.34
CA ARG A 67 -1.05 -15.10 0.16
C ARG A 67 -2.20 -14.74 -0.78
N TRP A 68 -2.08 -13.65 -1.53
CA TRP A 68 -3.05 -13.23 -2.54
C TRP A 68 -2.80 -13.84 -3.91
N GLU A 69 -1.81 -14.74 -4.02
CA GLU A 69 -1.42 -15.47 -5.24
C GLU A 69 -1.17 -14.56 -6.45
N LEU A 70 -0.72 -13.32 -6.21
CA LEU A 70 -0.52 -12.32 -7.27
C LEU A 70 0.63 -12.67 -8.23
N GLU A 71 1.43 -13.67 -7.89
CA GLU A 71 2.60 -14.12 -8.63
C GLU A 71 2.32 -15.35 -9.52
N LYS A 72 1.18 -16.03 -9.33
CA LYS A 72 0.79 -17.13 -10.22
C LYS A 72 0.20 -16.54 -11.50
N ARG A 73 0.98 -16.66 -12.58
CA ARG A 73 0.56 -16.40 -13.96
C ARG A 73 -0.31 -17.54 -14.46
#